data_AF-A0A702FGD7-F1
#
_entry.id   AF-A0A702FGD7-F1
#
_cell.length_a   1.000
_cell.length_b   1.000
_cell.length_c   1.000
_cell.angle_alpha   90.00
_cell.angle_beta   90.00
_cell.angle_gamma   90.00
#
_symmetry.space_group_name_H-M   'P 1'
#
loop_
_entity.id
_entity.type
_entity.pdbx_description
1 polymer ?
#
loop_
_entity_poly.entity_id
_entity_poly.type
_entity_poly.pdbx_seq_one_letter_code
_entity_poly.pdbx_strand_id
1 'polypeptide(L)'
;MPVSEYNHILVAVSFAVAIFASYTALNMAGRVAGSARSNARIWLIGGGFALGVGIWAMHFVGMLAMDHAMNMRFDPFLTGLSMLIAIGSSLFALWLVSAEKLRLRRLLPGALVMGLGISAMHYTGMAALQFASIIVWNSAWVALSIIIALLASCGALWLTFRLRHEGTDVALRRAGA
;
A
#
# COMPACT_ATOMS: atom_id res chain seq x y z
N MET A 1 15.97 29.15 -9.26
CA MET A 1 15.76 27.75 -8.82
C MET A 1 14.66 27.21 -9.70
N PRO A 2 14.84 26.15 -10.50
CA PRO A 2 13.71 25.60 -11.23
C PRO A 2 12.72 25.10 -10.18
N VAL A 3 11.57 25.76 -10.09
CA VAL A 3 10.44 25.29 -9.29
C VAL A 3 10.04 23.97 -9.91
N SER A 4 10.01 22.91 -9.10
CA SER A 4 9.45 21.64 -9.51
C SER A 4 7.98 21.86 -9.85
N GLU A 5 7.68 21.95 -11.14
CA GLU A 5 6.31 21.99 -11.60
C GLU A 5 5.72 20.59 -11.43
N TYR A 6 4.50 20.53 -10.91
CA TYR A 6 3.78 19.27 -10.74
C TYR A 6 2.62 19.23 -11.70
N ASN A 7 2.49 18.13 -12.43
CA ASN A 7 1.28 17.90 -13.20
C ASN A 7 0.14 17.53 -12.24
N HIS A 8 -0.68 18.52 -11.88
CA HIS A 8 -1.80 18.36 -10.94
C HIS A 8 -2.79 17.26 -11.36
N ILE A 9 -2.94 17.00 -12.67
CA ILE A 9 -3.81 15.93 -13.17
C ILE A 9 -3.25 14.57 -12.76
N LEU A 10 -1.95 14.33 -12.94
CA LEU A 10 -1.32 13.07 -12.53
C LEU A 10 -1.34 12.88 -11.02
N VAL A 11 -1.18 13.96 -10.25
CA VAL A 11 -1.36 13.92 -8.79
C VAL A 11 -2.79 13.47 -8.44
N ALA A 12 -3.81 14.09 -9.05
CA ALA A 12 -5.20 13.71 -8.83
C ALA A 12 -5.50 12.26 -9.22
N VAL A 13 -4.92 11.78 -10.33
CA VAL A 13 -5.02 10.37 -10.76
C VAL A 13 -4.37 9.44 -9.74
N SER A 14 -3.18 9.76 -9.23
CA SER A 14 -2.51 8.97 -8.18
C SER A 14 -3.39 8.85 -6.93
N PHE A 15 -3.98 9.96 -6.49
CA PHE A 15 -4.94 9.95 -5.37
C PHE A 15 -6.18 9.09 -5.66
N ALA A 16 -6.77 9.22 -6.85
CA ALA A 16 -7.93 8.41 -7.24
C ALA A 16 -7.61 6.91 -7.22
N VAL A 17 -6.46 6.52 -7.79
CA VAL A 17 -5.97 5.13 -7.77
C VAL A 17 -5.81 4.62 -6.35
N ALA A 18 -5.22 5.43 -5.45
CA ALA A 18 -5.04 5.06 -4.05
C ALA A 18 -6.38 4.82 -3.33
N ILE A 19 -7.40 5.65 -3.61
CA ILE A 19 -8.75 5.50 -3.05
C ILE A 19 -9.41 4.23 -3.56
N PHE A 20 -9.40 3.98 -4.88
CA PHE A 20 -10.01 2.78 -5.45
C PHE A 20 -9.34 1.49 -4.98
N ALA A 21 -8.01 1.48 -4.89
CA ALA A 21 -7.26 0.35 -4.37
C ALA A 21 -7.59 0.08 -2.90
N SER A 22 -7.61 1.12 -2.06
CA SER A 22 -7.96 1.00 -0.64
C SER A 22 -9.39 0.52 -0.44
N TYR A 23 -10.34 1.08 -1.20
CA TYR A 23 -11.74 0.65 -1.17
C TYR A 23 -11.91 -0.82 -1.56
N THR A 24 -11.27 -1.23 -2.66
CA THR A 24 -11.31 -2.62 -3.13
C THR A 24 -10.72 -3.55 -2.08
N ALA A 25 -9.55 -3.22 -1.53
CA ALA A 25 -8.88 -4.03 -0.52
C ALA A 25 -9.73 -4.19 0.75
N LEU A 26 -10.32 -3.10 1.26
CA LEU A 26 -11.18 -3.11 2.44
C LEU A 26 -12.48 -3.90 2.21
N ASN A 27 -13.12 -3.72 1.04
CA ASN A 27 -14.33 -4.46 0.67
C ASN A 27 -14.04 -5.97 0.59
N MET A 28 -12.91 -6.36 -0.03
CA MET A 28 -12.51 -7.77 -0.07
C MET A 28 -12.16 -8.31 1.32
N ALA A 29 -11.43 -7.56 2.15
CA ALA A 29 -11.12 -7.94 3.53
C ALA A 29 -12.38 -8.20 4.37
N GLY A 30 -13.43 -7.38 4.20
CA GLY A 30 -14.73 -7.57 4.83
C GLY A 30 -15.41 -8.87 4.40
N ARG A 31 -15.37 -9.20 3.11
CA ARG A 31 -15.94 -10.45 2.56
C ARG A 31 -15.22 -11.70 3.06
N VAL A 32 -13.90 -11.62 3.30
CA VAL A 32 -13.12 -12.73 3.86
C VAL A 32 -13.64 -13.15 5.25
N ALA A 33 -14.10 -12.19 6.06
CA ALA A 33 -14.54 -12.43 7.43
C ALA A 33 -15.84 -13.24 7.54
N GLY A 34 -16.69 -13.25 6.51
CA GLY A 34 -18.00 -13.91 6.51
C GLY A 34 -18.13 -15.09 5.54
N SER A 35 -17.06 -15.47 4.84
CA SER A 35 -17.10 -16.49 3.79
C SER A 35 -16.54 -17.84 4.23
N ALA A 36 -17.04 -18.94 3.65
CA ALA A 36 -16.41 -20.26 3.79
C ALA A 36 -14.94 -20.24 3.35
N ARG A 37 -14.10 -21.10 3.98
CA ARG A 37 -12.63 -21.09 3.91
C ARG A 37 -12.04 -21.06 2.48
N SER A 38 -12.74 -21.62 1.50
CA SER A 38 -12.33 -21.62 0.08
C SER A 38 -12.51 -20.25 -0.58
N ASN A 39 -13.70 -19.65 -0.44
CA ASN A 39 -14.01 -18.33 -1.00
C ASN A 39 -13.18 -17.23 -0.31
N ALA A 40 -12.92 -17.38 0.99
CA ALA A 40 -12.06 -16.49 1.76
C ALA A 40 -10.67 -16.32 1.12
N ARG A 41 -10.09 -17.38 0.53
CA ARG A 41 -8.77 -17.31 -0.10
C ARG A 41 -8.78 -16.51 -1.40
N ILE A 42 -9.85 -16.62 -2.20
CA ILE A 42 -10.02 -15.88 -3.45
C ILE A 42 -10.15 -14.38 -3.16
N TRP A 43 -10.98 -14.01 -2.18
CA TRP A 43 -11.14 -12.62 -1.76
C TRP A 43 -9.84 -12.03 -1.21
N LEU A 44 -9.07 -12.82 -0.45
CA LEU A 44 -7.73 -12.42 0.02
C LEU A 44 -6.75 -12.16 -1.12
N ILE A 45 -6.66 -13.09 -2.07
CA ILE A 45 -5.73 -12.98 -3.19
C ILE A 45 -6.12 -11.78 -4.06
N GLY A 46 -7.41 -11.65 -4.40
CA GLY A 46 -7.91 -10.52 -5.18
C GLY A 46 -7.71 -9.17 -4.48
N GLY A 47 -8.02 -9.09 -3.19
CA GLY A 47 -7.84 -7.87 -2.39
C GLY A 47 -6.38 -7.48 -2.23
N GLY A 48 -5.49 -8.43 -1.93
CA GLY A 48 -4.06 -8.14 -1.76
C GLY A 48 -3.37 -7.82 -3.09
N PHE A 49 -3.78 -8.46 -4.18
CA PHE A 49 -3.32 -8.11 -5.52
C PHE A 49 -3.74 -6.69 -5.91
N ALA A 50 -5.04 -6.35 -5.76
CA ALA A 50 -5.54 -5.02 -6.04
C ALA A 50 -4.86 -3.94 -5.19
N LEU A 51 -4.64 -4.21 -3.90
CA LEU A 51 -3.92 -3.31 -3.00
C LEU A 51 -2.47 -3.11 -3.46
N GLY A 52 -1.74 -4.19 -3.75
CA GLY A 52 -0.35 -4.11 -4.18
C GLY A 52 -0.15 -3.39 -5.50
N VAL A 53 -0.99 -3.70 -6.50
CA VAL A 53 -1.00 -2.98 -7.79
C VAL A 53 -1.34 -1.51 -7.58
N GLY A 54 -2.30 -1.20 -6.72
CA GLY A 54 -2.67 0.19 -6.40
C GLY A 54 -1.54 0.98 -5.73
N ILE A 55 -0.86 0.39 -4.75
CA ILE A 55 0.29 1.00 -4.06
C ILE A 55 1.43 1.24 -5.05
N TRP A 56 1.73 0.26 -5.91
CA TRP A 56 2.72 0.42 -6.96
C TRP A 56 2.34 1.54 -7.93
N ALA A 57 1.11 1.51 -8.46
CA ALA A 57 0.63 2.49 -9.43
C ALA A 57 0.62 3.92 -8.86
N MET A 58 0.13 4.14 -7.64
CA MET A 58 0.11 5.48 -7.03
C MET A 58 1.52 6.07 -6.87
N HIS A 59 2.52 5.25 -6.51
CA HIS A 59 3.90 5.72 -6.37
C HIS A 59 4.54 6.04 -7.72
N PHE A 60 4.35 5.20 -8.73
CA PHE A 60 4.89 5.44 -10.07
C PHE A 60 4.21 6.63 -10.78
N VAL A 61 2.88 6.73 -10.70
CA VAL A 61 2.14 7.89 -11.22
C VAL A 61 2.53 9.17 -10.46
N GLY A 62 2.76 9.08 -9.15
CA GLY A 62 3.27 10.19 -8.35
C GLY A 62 4.67 10.65 -8.78
N MET A 63 5.57 9.71 -9.08
CA MET A 63 6.90 10.03 -9.63
C MET A 63 6.82 10.68 -11.01
N LEU A 64 5.92 10.20 -11.88
CA LEU A 64 5.67 10.78 -13.20
C LEU A 64 5.05 12.18 -13.13
N ALA A 65 4.36 12.51 -12.02
CA ALA A 65 3.76 13.82 -11.83
C ALA A 65 4.79 14.93 -11.55
N MET A 66 5.99 14.57 -11.08
CA MET A 66 7.09 15.52 -10.89
C MET A 66 7.70 15.84 -12.25
N ASP A 67 7.54 17.08 -12.70
CA ASP A 67 8.15 17.52 -13.95
C ASP A 67 9.67 17.63 -13.74
N HIS A 68 10.40 16.67 -14.29
CA HIS A 68 11.84 16.77 -14.47
C HIS A 68 12.05 16.74 -15.98
N ALA A 69 12.67 17.79 -16.51
CA ALA A 69 12.93 18.05 -17.93
C ALA A 69 13.81 16.98 -18.65
N MET A 70 13.96 15.80 -18.06
CA MET A 70 14.77 14.67 -18.51
C MET A 70 13.84 13.47 -18.66
N ASN A 71 13.79 12.90 -19.87
CA ASN A 71 13.03 11.70 -20.21
C ASN A 71 13.21 10.60 -19.15
N MET A 72 12.25 10.46 -18.22
CA MET A 72 12.26 9.40 -17.20
C MET A 72 12.06 8.07 -17.88
N ARG A 73 13.16 7.33 -18.08
CA ARG A 73 13.14 5.96 -18.55
C ARG A 73 13.21 5.05 -17.33
N PHE A 74 12.33 4.08 -17.27
CA PHE A 74 12.32 3.09 -16.20
C PHE A 74 12.89 1.78 -16.73
N ASP A 75 13.76 1.15 -15.96
CA ASP A 75 14.18 -0.22 -16.21
C ASP A 75 12.97 -1.16 -16.01
N PRO A 76 12.54 -1.93 -17.03
CA PRO A 76 11.35 -2.78 -16.94
C PRO A 76 11.48 -3.88 -15.88
N PHE A 77 12.70 -4.38 -15.65
CA PHE A 77 12.95 -5.46 -14.71
C PHE A 77 12.82 -4.99 -13.26
N LEU A 78 13.50 -3.89 -12.91
CA LEU A 78 13.38 -3.29 -11.56
C LEU A 78 11.97 -2.77 -11.29
N THR A 79 11.31 -2.20 -12.30
CA THR A 79 9.91 -1.78 -12.20
C THR A 79 8.99 -2.96 -11.91
N GLY A 80 9.13 -4.07 -12.65
CA GLY A 80 8.39 -5.30 -12.40
C GLY A 80 8.69 -5.91 -11.03
N LEU A 81 9.95 -5.91 -10.60
CA LEU A 81 10.36 -6.41 -9.29
C LEU A 81 9.71 -5.57 -8.16
N SER A 82 9.70 -4.25 -8.29
CA SER A 82 9.05 -3.35 -7.33
C SER A 82 7.55 -3.65 -7.20
N MET A 83 6.87 -3.94 -8.31
CA MET A 83 5.47 -4.34 -8.33
C MET A 83 5.25 -5.67 -7.59
N LEU A 84 6.10 -6.66 -7.82
CA LEU A 84 6.03 -7.96 -7.13
C LEU A 84 6.24 -7.82 -5.62
N ILE A 85 7.16 -6.95 -5.19
CA ILE A 85 7.38 -6.64 -3.78
C ILE A 85 6.11 -6.05 -3.16
N ALA A 86 5.47 -5.08 -3.81
CA ALA A 86 4.23 -4.47 -3.32
C ALA A 86 3.05 -5.46 -3.26
N ILE A 87 2.90 -6.32 -4.26
CA ILE A 87 1.87 -7.37 -4.28
C ILE A 87 2.13 -8.38 -3.15
N GLY A 88 3.36 -8.85 -3.01
CA GLY A 88 3.73 -9.82 -1.98
C GLY A 88 3.53 -9.28 -0.56
N SER A 89 3.98 -8.06 -0.29
CA SER A 89 3.79 -7.42 1.02
C SER A 89 2.32 -7.17 1.34
N SER A 90 1.53 -6.72 0.36
CA SER A 90 0.10 -6.47 0.50
C SER A 90 -0.69 -7.75 0.75
N LEU A 91 -0.40 -8.82 0.00
CA LEU A 91 -0.99 -10.14 0.23
C LEU A 91 -0.69 -10.67 1.63
N PHE A 92 0.57 -10.55 2.07
CA PHE A 92 0.97 -11.01 3.40
C PHE A 92 0.30 -10.19 4.51
N ALA A 93 0.27 -8.87 4.38
CA ALA A 93 -0.39 -7.99 5.34
C ALA A 93 -1.90 -8.29 5.41
N LEU A 94 -2.57 -8.44 4.27
CA LEU A 94 -4.00 -8.72 4.22
C LEU A 94 -4.33 -10.11 4.77
N TRP A 95 -3.51 -11.12 4.46
CA TRP A 95 -3.64 -12.47 5.01
C TRP A 95 -3.50 -12.46 6.53
N LEU A 96 -2.54 -11.72 7.08
CA LEU A 96 -2.30 -11.63 8.51
C LEU A 96 -3.45 -10.94 9.26
N VAL A 97 -4.04 -9.90 8.66
CA VAL A 97 -5.14 -9.10 9.22
C VAL A 97 -6.52 -9.75 9.02
N SER A 98 -6.69 -10.63 8.03
CA SER A 98 -8.01 -11.24 7.78
C SER A 98 -8.27 -12.51 8.60
N ALA A 99 -7.30 -13.00 9.38
CA ALA A 99 -7.49 -14.17 10.24
C ALA A 99 -8.57 -13.95 11.33
N GLU A 100 -9.35 -15.00 11.63
CA GLU A 100 -10.57 -14.99 12.48
C GLU A 100 -10.42 -14.31 13.86
N LYS A 101 -9.22 -14.35 14.45
CA LYS A 101 -8.92 -13.65 15.71
C LYS A 101 -7.89 -12.57 15.45
N LEU A 102 -8.39 -11.39 15.08
CA LEU A 102 -7.61 -10.15 15.06
C LEU A 102 -7.15 -9.81 16.48
N ARG A 103 -5.96 -10.28 16.85
CA ARG A 103 -5.28 -9.88 18.09
C ARG A 103 -4.38 -8.68 17.78
N LEU A 104 -4.31 -7.70 18.69
CA LEU A 104 -3.39 -6.57 18.61
C LEU A 104 -1.93 -7.01 18.34
N ARG A 105 -1.57 -8.20 18.82
CA ARG A 105 -0.27 -8.86 18.57
C ARG A 105 0.05 -9.14 17.10
N ARG A 106 -0.94 -9.16 16.20
CA ARG A 106 -0.75 -9.36 14.74
C ARG A 106 -0.69 -8.06 13.95
N LEU A 107 -1.11 -6.95 14.55
CA LEU A 107 -1.07 -5.63 13.92
C LEU A 107 0.37 -5.18 13.71
N LEU A 108 1.21 -5.33 14.73
CA LEU A 108 2.62 -4.92 14.68
C LEU A 108 3.40 -5.62 13.54
N PRO A 109 3.44 -6.97 13.44
CA PRO A 109 4.12 -7.62 12.32
C PRO A 109 3.49 -7.30 10.96
N GLY A 110 2.18 -7.09 10.87
CA GLY A 110 1.51 -6.68 9.63
C GLY A 110 1.93 -5.28 9.17
N ALA A 111 1.97 -4.34 10.10
CA ALA A 111 2.39 -2.96 9.84
C ALA A 111 3.87 -2.88 9.47
N LEU A 112 4.71 -3.68 10.13
CA LEU A 112 6.13 -3.81 9.79
C LEU A 112 6.33 -4.35 8.37
N VAL A 113 5.69 -5.47 8.03
CA VAL A 113 5.82 -6.06 6.68
C VAL A 113 5.28 -5.12 5.62
N MET A 114 4.15 -4.46 5.88
CA MET A 114 3.57 -3.51 4.95
C MET A 114 4.46 -2.28 4.76
N GLY A 115 4.92 -1.65 5.84
CA GLY A 115 5.75 -0.44 5.76
C GLY A 115 7.14 -0.71 5.18
N LEU A 116 7.77 -1.83 5.53
CA LEU A 116 9.03 -2.26 4.90
C LEU A 116 8.80 -2.64 3.43
N GLY A 117 7.69 -3.28 3.09
CA GLY A 117 7.34 -3.63 1.71
C GLY A 117 7.10 -2.41 0.83
N ILE A 118 6.39 -1.40 1.33
CA ILE A 118 6.18 -0.12 0.65
C ILE A 118 7.52 0.60 0.46
N SER A 119 8.35 0.65 1.51
CA SER A 119 9.68 1.25 1.44
C SER A 119 10.56 0.55 0.41
N ALA A 120 10.62 -0.78 0.44
CA ALA A 120 11.37 -1.58 -0.52
C ALA A 120 10.89 -1.34 -1.95
N MET A 121 9.56 -1.38 -2.19
CA MET A 121 9.01 -1.06 -3.51
C MET A 121 9.40 0.34 -3.96
N HIS A 122 9.27 1.34 -3.09
CA HIS A 122 9.57 2.73 -3.42
C HIS A 122 11.04 2.92 -3.81
N TYR A 123 11.97 2.37 -3.02
CA TYR A 123 13.40 2.48 -3.31
C TYR A 123 13.84 1.64 -4.51
N THR A 124 13.27 0.45 -4.71
CA THR A 124 13.50 -0.33 -5.93
C THR A 124 12.95 0.40 -7.17
N GLY A 125 11.79 1.04 -7.07
CA GLY A 125 11.22 1.85 -8.15
C GLY A 125 12.05 3.09 -8.46
N MET A 126 12.56 3.77 -7.43
CA MET A 126 13.50 4.88 -7.58
C MET A 126 14.84 4.44 -8.21
N ALA A 127 15.35 3.26 -7.84
CA ALA A 127 16.53 2.68 -8.46
C ALA A 127 16.30 2.25 -9.92
N ALA A 128 15.05 2.03 -10.33
CA ALA A 128 14.69 1.73 -11.71
C ALA A 128 14.78 2.97 -12.63
N LEU A 129 14.83 4.18 -12.05
CA LEU A 129 14.94 5.42 -12.81
C LEU A 129 16.32 5.52 -13.48
N GLN A 130 16.33 5.46 -14.80
CA GLN A 130 17.52 5.69 -15.61
C GLN A 130 17.66 7.20 -15.87
N PHE A 131 18.15 7.93 -14.86
CA PHE A 131 18.54 9.33 -15.02
C PHE A 131 19.97 9.45 -15.54
N ALA A 132 20.27 10.52 -16.28
CA ALA A 132 21.66 10.84 -16.64
C ALA A 132 22.47 11.38 -15.45
N SER A 133 21.81 11.76 -14.35
CA SER A 133 22.41 12.25 -13.11
C SER A 133 22.32 11.21 -12.00
N ILE A 134 23.39 11.08 -11.21
CA ILE A 134 23.47 10.15 -10.07
C ILE A 134 22.47 10.55 -8.97
N ILE A 135 21.64 9.61 -8.52
CA ILE A 135 20.78 9.81 -7.35
C ILE A 135 21.65 9.83 -6.09
N VAL A 136 21.70 10.98 -5.41
CA VAL A 136 22.44 11.13 -4.15
C VAL A 136 21.51 10.78 -2.99
N TRP A 137 21.74 9.62 -2.37
CA TRP A 137 20.97 9.16 -1.22
C TRP A 137 21.51 9.77 0.07
N ASN A 138 20.69 10.54 0.76
CA ASN A 138 20.99 10.97 2.12
C ASN A 138 20.36 9.99 3.12
N SER A 139 21.20 9.28 3.87
CA SER A 139 20.77 8.25 4.82
C SER A 139 19.77 8.74 5.86
N ALA A 140 19.85 10.01 6.28
CA ALA A 140 18.91 10.57 7.26
C ALA A 140 17.51 10.74 6.68
N TRP A 141 17.40 11.25 5.45
CA TRP A 141 16.12 11.37 4.75
C TRP A 141 15.52 10.02 4.40
N VAL A 142 16.38 9.06 4.03
CA VAL A 142 15.96 7.67 3.76
C VAL A 142 15.41 7.00 5.02
N ALA A 143 16.10 7.15 6.15
CA ALA A 143 15.64 6.59 7.43
C ALA A 143 14.32 7.25 7.88
N LEU A 144 14.20 8.58 7.73
CA LEU A 144 13.00 9.32 8.11
C LEU A 144 11.78 8.87 7.30
N SER A 145 11.89 8.69 5.99
CA SER A 145 10.77 8.24 5.17
C SER A 145 10.37 6.80 5.48
N ILE A 146 11.31 5.91 5.81
CA ILE A 146 11.01 4.55 6.27
C ILE A 146 10.20 4.59 7.58
N ILE A 147 10.59 5.45 8.54
CA ILE A 147 9.85 5.64 9.78
C ILE A 147 8.42 6.13 9.49
N ILE A 148 8.28 7.12 8.60
CA ILE A 148 6.95 7.63 8.20
C ILE A 148 6.12 6.52 7.55
N ALA A 149 6.70 5.71 6.65
CA ALA A 149 6.00 4.61 6.00
C ALA A 149 5.53 3.54 7.01
N LEU A 150 6.36 3.23 8.01
CA LEU A 150 6.00 2.32 9.10
C LEU A 150 4.87 2.87 9.96
N LEU A 151 4.93 4.16 10.34
CA LEU A 151 3.87 4.81 11.13
C LEU A 151 2.57 4.91 10.34
N ALA A 152 2.62 5.28 9.06
CA ALA A 152 1.46 5.33 8.18
C ALA A 152 0.82 3.94 8.00
N SER A 153 1.64 2.90 7.79
CA SER A 153 1.16 1.52 7.70
C SER A 153 0.52 1.04 9.01
N CYS A 154 1.14 1.38 10.15
CA CYS A 154 0.58 1.09 11.47
C CYS A 154 -0.77 1.79 11.66
N GLY A 155 -0.86 3.08 11.33
CA GLY A 155 -2.09 3.86 11.39
C GLY A 155 -3.19 3.30 10.49
N ALA A 156 -2.87 2.91 9.26
CA ALA A 156 -3.83 2.33 8.30
C ALA A 156 -4.39 0.99 8.79
N LEU A 157 -3.52 0.08 9.28
CA LEU A 157 -3.96 -1.20 9.85
C LEU A 157 -4.75 -1.00 11.15
N TRP A 158 -4.34 -0.05 11.99
CA TRP A 158 -5.05 0.28 13.22
C TRP A 158 -6.45 0.85 12.94
N LEU A 159 -6.57 1.75 11.97
CA LEU A 159 -7.87 2.28 11.54
C LEU A 159 -8.77 1.17 11.01
N THR A 160 -8.23 0.27 10.19
CA THR A 160 -8.95 -0.91 9.68
C THR A 160 -9.42 -1.82 10.82
N PHE A 161 -8.60 -2.03 11.84
CA PHE A 161 -8.97 -2.79 13.04
C PHE A 161 -10.10 -2.12 13.81
N ARG A 162 -10.01 -0.80 14.05
CA ARG A 162 -11.00 -0.05 14.81
C ARG A 162 -12.37 -0.06 14.12
N LEU A 163 -12.41 0.20 12.81
CA LEU A 163 -13.64 0.18 12.02
C LEU A 163 -14.31 -1.21 12.03
N ARG A 164 -13.53 -2.28 12.08
CA ARG A 164 -14.06 -3.65 12.15
C ARG A 164 -14.64 -4.00 13.53
N HIS A 165 -14.07 -3.45 14.62
CA HIS A 165 -14.59 -3.66 15.97
C HIS A 165 -15.94 -2.94 16.16
N GLU A 166 -16.03 -1.67 15.75
CA GLU A 166 -17.26 -0.87 15.84
C GLU A 166 -18.40 -1.47 14.99
N GLY A 167 -18.11 -2.03 13.81
CA GLY A 167 -19.10 -2.72 12.99
C GLY A 167 -19.65 -4.02 13.62
N THR A 168 -18.85 -4.70 14.44
CA THR A 168 -19.28 -5.92 15.14
C THR A 168 -20.20 -5.59 16.32
N ASP A 169 -19.90 -4.51 17.05
CA ASP A 169 -20.74 -4.04 18.17
C ASP A 169 -22.10 -3.51 17.71
N VAL A 170 -22.18 -2.82 16.57
CA VAL A 170 -23.45 -2.35 16.01
C VAL A 170 -24.31 -3.51 15.49
N ALA A 171 -23.71 -4.52 14.86
CA ALA A 171 -24.42 -5.71 14.41
C ALA A 171 -24.96 -6.54 15.58
N LEU A 172 -24.17 -6.70 16.67
CA LEU A 172 -24.61 -7.36 17.90
C LEU A 172 -25.73 -6.58 18.60
N ARG A 173 -25.67 -5.25 18.63
CA ARG A 173 -26.74 -4.40 19.19
C ARG A 173 -28.04 -4.45 18.39
N ARG A 174 -27.98 -4.72 17.08
CA ARG A 174 -29.17 -4.90 16.23
C ARG A 174 -29.75 -6.32 16.27
N ALA A 175 -28.94 -7.33 16.59
CA ALA A 175 -29.41 -8.71 16.75
C ALA A 175 -29.98 -9.00 18.15
N GLY A 176 -29.70 -8.12 19.13
CA GLY A 176 -30.23 -8.20 20.50
C GLY A 176 -31.46 -7.32 20.76
N ALA A 177 -32.07 -6.74 19.73
CA ALA A 177 -33.32 -5.97 19.77
C ALA A 177 -34.38 -6.68 18.92
#